data_AF-A0A7E4VLY6-F1
#
_entry.id   AF-A0A7E4VLY6-F1
#
_cell.length_a   1.000
_cell.length_b   1.000
_cell.length_c   1.000
_cell.angle_alpha   90.00
_cell.angle_beta   90.00
_cell.angle_gamma   90.00
#
_symmetry.space_group_name_H-M   'P 1'
#
loop_
_entity.id
_entity.type
_entity.pdbx_description
1 polymer ?
#
loop_
_entity_poly.entity_id
_entity_poly.type
_entity_poly.pdbx_seq_one_letter_code
_entity_poly.pdbx_strand_id
1 'polypeptide(L)'
;MYLVAEYKTPANEVNQAVIWDKILLRAPRTVIIEKSANMKYYFVDYGQGLLGNENVTLTLNWNIIPYAGYLPQAQAQGSYQVKFPKQYVSGRF
;
A
#
# COMPACT_ATOMS: atom_id res chain seq x y z
N MET A 1 -1.04 -4.67 -10.06
CA MET A 1 -1.71 -3.97 -8.94
C MET A 1 -0.74 -3.80 -7.80
N TYR A 2 -0.95 -2.81 -6.96
CA TYR A 2 -0.10 -2.51 -5.82
C TYR A 2 -0.88 -1.78 -4.74
N LEU A 3 -0.53 -2.06 -3.48
CA LEU A 3 -1.12 -1.47 -2.30
C LEU A 3 -0.21 -0.34 -1.81
N VAL A 4 -0.77 0.86 -1.72
CA VAL A 4 -0.08 2.07 -1.29
C VAL A 4 -0.53 2.40 0.13
N ALA A 5 0.42 2.65 1.02
CA ALA A 5 0.21 3.30 2.29
C ALA A 5 0.48 4.80 2.16
N GLU A 6 -0.55 5.61 2.40
CA GLU A 6 -0.46 7.06 2.44
C GLU A 6 -0.52 7.54 3.89
N TYR A 7 0.40 8.41 4.29
CA TYR A 7 0.49 8.92 5.64
C TYR A 7 1.08 10.32 5.69
N LYS A 8 0.75 11.03 6.76
CA LYS A 8 1.26 12.39 7.03
C LYS A 8 2.31 12.37 8.10
N THR A 9 3.26 13.29 8.00
CA THR A 9 4.29 13.56 9.01
C THR A 9 4.42 15.06 9.22
N PRO A 10 5.02 15.55 10.32
CA PRO A 10 5.24 16.98 10.50
C PRO A 10 6.08 17.63 9.40
N ALA A 11 6.96 16.87 8.74
CA ALA A 11 7.82 17.36 7.67
C ALA A 11 7.16 17.30 6.27
N ASN A 12 6.28 16.34 6.05
CA ASN A 12 5.66 16.07 4.75
C ASN A 12 4.15 15.81 4.88
N GLU A 13 3.36 16.60 4.16
CA GLU A 13 1.90 16.50 4.10
C GLU A 13 1.39 15.26 3.37
N VAL A 14 2.19 14.70 2.45
CA VAL A 14 1.83 13.50 1.69
C VAL A 14 3.08 12.62 1.56
N ASN A 15 3.07 11.49 2.25
CA ASN A 15 4.03 10.41 2.02
C ASN A 15 3.28 9.20 1.48
N GLN A 16 3.81 8.57 0.44
CA GLN A 16 3.24 7.38 -0.18
C GLN A 16 4.30 6.30 -0.32
N ALA A 17 4.01 5.11 0.19
CA ALA A 17 4.90 3.96 0.09
C ALA A 17 4.13 2.73 -0.42
N VAL A 18 4.72 2.00 -1.38
CA VAL A 18 4.16 0.73 -1.85
C VAL A 18 4.61 -0.38 -0.90
N ILE A 19 3.66 -1.07 -0.27
CA ILE A 19 3.94 -2.12 0.72
C ILE A 19 3.74 -3.54 0.17
N TRP A 20 2.99 -3.65 -0.92
CA TRP A 20 2.70 -4.91 -1.59
C TRP A 20 2.35 -4.66 -3.05
N ASP A 21 2.67 -5.62 -3.91
CA ASP A 21 2.29 -5.61 -5.32
C ASP A 21 1.95 -7.02 -5.82
N LYS A 22 1.27 -7.09 -6.96
CA LYS A 22 1.07 -8.34 -7.71
C LYS A 22 0.86 -8.02 -9.18
N ILE A 23 1.62 -8.69 -10.03
CA ILE A 23 1.39 -8.68 -11.48
C ILE A 23 0.27 -9.66 -11.77
N LEU A 24 -0.77 -9.18 -12.45
CA LEU A 24 -1.84 -10.04 -12.96
C LEU A 24 -1.61 -10.25 -14.45
N LEU A 25 -1.59 -11.51 -14.86
CA LEU A 25 -1.56 -11.88 -16.26
C LEU A 25 -2.98 -11.86 -16.83
N ARG A 26 -3.08 -11.60 -18.15
CA ARG A 26 -4.36 -11.57 -18.84
C ARG A 26 -5.01 -12.94 -18.80
N ALA A 27 -6.24 -13.01 -18.30
CA ALA A 27 -7.06 -14.22 -18.32
C ALA A 27 -8.53 -13.86 -18.63
N PRO A 28 -9.33 -14.79 -19.21
CA PRO A 28 -10.72 -14.53 -19.59
C PRO A 28 -11.62 -14.08 -18.43
N ARG A 29 -11.33 -14.57 -17.22
CA ARG A 29 -11.98 -14.13 -15.98
C ARG A 29 -10.97 -14.23 -14.84
N THR A 30 -10.74 -13.11 -14.17
CA THR A 30 -9.82 -13.07 -13.02
C THR A 30 -10.58 -12.57 -11.80
N VAL A 31 -10.77 -13.46 -10.82
CA VAL A 31 -11.26 -13.09 -9.48
C VAL A 31 -10.05 -13.16 -8.55
N ILE A 32 -9.71 -12.04 -7.90
CA ILE A 32 -8.59 -11.97 -6.97
C ILE A 32 -9.13 -12.13 -5.55
N ILE A 33 -8.66 -13.18 -4.86
CA ILE A 33 -8.96 -13.40 -3.45
C ILE A 33 -7.61 -13.59 -2.76
N GLU A 34 -7.08 -12.50 -2.19
CA GLU A 34 -5.89 -12.54 -1.36
C GLU A 34 -6.32 -12.49 0.10
N LYS A 35 -5.91 -13.50 0.88
CA LYS A 35 -6.13 -13.56 2.32
C LYS A 35 -4.78 -13.66 3.02
N SER A 36 -4.58 -12.87 4.06
CA SER A 36 -3.34 -12.87 4.85
C SER A 36 -2.08 -12.67 3.99
N ALA A 37 -2.17 -11.78 3.00
CA ALA A 37 -1.01 -11.43 2.18
C ALA A 37 0.05 -10.75 3.05
N ASN A 38 1.25 -11.31 3.07
CA ASN A 38 2.38 -10.70 3.76
C ASN A 38 2.84 -9.45 3.02
N MET A 39 3.32 -8.46 3.77
CA MET A 39 3.99 -7.30 3.19
C MET A 39 5.21 -7.76 2.39
N LYS A 40 5.37 -7.23 1.18
CA LYS A 40 6.54 -7.53 0.35
C LYS A 40 7.68 -6.56 0.58
N TYR A 41 7.34 -5.31 0.87
CA TYR A 41 8.30 -4.25 1.13
C TYR A 41 8.18 -3.79 2.57
N TYR A 42 9.34 -3.57 3.20
CA TYR A 42 9.39 -2.98 4.52
C TYR A 42 8.80 -1.57 4.47
N PHE A 43 7.87 -1.30 5.38
CA PHE A 43 7.30 0.03 5.51
C PHE A 43 8.13 0.83 6.52
N VAL A 44 9.10 1.56 5.98
CA VAL A 44 10.05 2.38 6.74
C VAL A 44 10.00 3.79 6.18
N ASP A 45 10.02 4.77 7.07
CA ASP A 45 10.07 6.20 6.74
C ASP A 45 11.49 6.75 6.99
N TYR A 46 11.83 7.88 6.40
CA TYR A 46 13.15 8.51 6.56
C TYR A 46 13.41 8.98 8.02
N GLY A 47 12.34 9.15 8.82
CA GLY A 47 12.42 9.48 10.24
C GLY A 47 11.56 8.57 11.13
N GLN A 48 11.07 9.14 12.24
CA GLN A 48 10.19 8.44 13.20
C GLN A 48 8.70 8.70 12.95
N GLY A 49 8.33 9.15 11.74
CA GLY A 49 6.97 9.63 11.41
C GLY A 49 5.88 8.55 11.33
N LEU A 50 6.26 7.28 11.36
CA LEU A 50 5.33 6.15 11.35
C LEU A 50 4.87 5.75 12.75
N LEU A 51 5.70 5.95 13.77
CA LEU A 51 5.39 5.54 15.13
C LEU A 51 4.27 6.44 15.69
N GLY A 52 3.20 5.84 16.20
CA GLY A 52 2.04 6.57 16.69
C GLY A 52 1.23 7.29 15.62
N ASN A 53 1.46 7.00 14.33
CA ASN A 53 0.69 7.63 13.25
C ASN A 53 -0.75 7.11 13.25
N GLU A 54 -1.70 8.01 13.47
CA GLU A 54 -3.12 7.65 13.61
C GLU A 54 -3.85 7.52 12.28
N ASN A 55 -3.28 8.02 11.18
CA ASN A 55 -3.97 8.16 9.90
C ASN A 55 -3.13 7.61 8.75
N VAL A 56 -2.81 6.31 8.79
CA VAL A 56 -2.22 5.61 7.64
C VAL A 56 -3.33 5.00 6.80
N THR A 57 -3.49 5.50 5.58
CA THR A 57 -4.56 5.07 4.66
C THR A 57 -3.99 4.15 3.59
N LEU A 58 -4.55 2.95 3.50
CA LEU A 58 -4.21 1.96 2.49
C LEU A 58 -5.16 2.09 1.30
N THR A 59 -4.60 2.20 0.10
CA THR A 59 -5.34 2.23 -1.16
C THR A 59 -4.77 1.24 -2.17
N LEU A 60 -5.65 0.54 -2.88
CA LEU A 60 -5.24 -0.41 -3.92
C LEU A 60 -5.29 0.29 -5.28
N ASN A 61 -4.18 0.24 -6.00
CA ASN A 61 -3.99 0.88 -7.31
C ASN A 61 -3.51 -0.15 -8.34
N TRP A 62 -3.74 0.10 -9.63
CA TRP A 62 -3.17 -0.72 -10.69
C TRP A 62 -3.02 0.04 -12.00
N ASN A 63 -1.98 -0.34 -12.74
CA ASN A 63 -1.77 0.08 -14.12
C ASN A 63 -2.26 -1.02 -15.06
N ILE A 64 -2.89 -0.61 -16.14
CA ILE A 64 -3.28 -1.49 -17.24
C ILE A 64 -2.23 -1.32 -18.33
N ILE A 65 -1.56 -2.41 -18.71
CA ILE A 65 -0.50 -2.37 -19.72
C ILE A 65 -1.09 -2.80 -21.07
N PRO A 66 -1.28 -1.89 -22.05
CA PRO A 66 -1.68 -2.27 -23.39
C PRO A 66 -0.48 -2.79 -24.19
N TYR A 67 -0.74 -3.40 -25.35
CA TYR A 67 0.32 -3.75 -26.29
C TYR A 67 1.01 -2.53 -26.90
N ALA A 68 0.27 -1.42 -27.06
CA ALA A 68 0.79 -0.12 -27.48
C ALA A 68 -0.16 0.99 -27.01
N GLY A 69 0.37 2.20 -26.84
CA GLY A 69 -0.42 3.40 -26.52
C GLY A 69 -0.45 3.76 -25.03
N TYR A 70 -1.53 4.43 -24.63
CA TYR A 70 -1.70 5.03 -23.31
C TYR A 70 -1.69 3.99 -22.18
N LEU A 71 -1.01 4.29 -21.07
CA LEU A 71 -0.94 3.47 -19.86
C LEU A 71 -1.99 3.96 -18.84
N PRO A 72 -3.20 3.38 -18.78
CA PRO A 72 -4.22 3.82 -17.85
C PRO A 72 -3.86 3.35 -16.44
N GLN A 73 -4.05 4.24 -15.47
CA GLN A 73 -4.02 3.93 -14.06
C GLN A 73 -5.45 3.94 -13.51
N ALA A 74 -5.74 3.02 -12.61
CA ALA A 74 -7.00 2.96 -11.89
C ALA A 74 -6.76 2.67 -10.40
N GLN A 75 -7.75 3.05 -9.59
CA GLN A 75 -7.76 2.87 -8.14
C GLN A 75 -9.02 2.09 -7.74
N ALA A 76 -8.90 1.25 -6.71
CA ALA A 76 -10.04 0.58 -6.12
C ALA A 76 -11.03 1.58 -5.52
N GLN A 77 -12.31 1.23 -5.56
CA GLN A 77 -13.31 1.92 -4.75
C GLN A 77 -13.16 1.47 -3.30
N GLY A 78 -12.74 2.39 -2.44
CA GLY A 78 -12.55 2.16 -1.01
C GLY A 78 -11.10 2.32 -0.56
N SER A 79 -10.95 2.53 0.73
CA SER A 79 -9.66 2.61 1.42
C SER A 79 -9.78 1.99 2.80
N TYR A 80 -8.65 1.69 3.43
CA TYR A 80 -8.61 1.15 4.78
C TYR A 80 -7.65 1.95 5.63
N GLN A 81 -8.10 2.42 6.80
CA GLN A 81 -7.28 3.21 7.71
C GLN A 81 -6.72 2.35 8.83
N VAL A 82 -5.42 2.51 9.08
CA VAL A 82 -4.67 1.78 10.10
C VAL A 82 -4.04 2.78 11.05
N LYS A 83 -4.18 2.51 12.35
CA LYS A 83 -3.50 3.25 13.42
C LYS A 83 -2.25 2.51 13.84
N PHE A 84 -1.11 3.18 13.77
CA PHE A 84 0.15 2.62 14.22
C PHE A 84 0.32 2.80 15.73
N PRO A 85 0.91 1.82 16.43
CA PRO A 85 1.12 1.91 17.87
C PRO A 85 2.16 2.99 18.20
N LYS A 86 2.04 3.58 19.39
CA LYS A 86 2.99 4.60 19.89
C LYS A 86 4.30 4.00 20.40
N GLN A 87 4.40 2.68 20.49
CA GLN A 87 5.56 1.96 20.98
C GLN A 87 5.83 0.77 20.05
N TYR A 88 7.12 0.49 19.81
CA TYR A 88 7.52 -0.71 19.10
C TYR A 88 7.21 -1.95 19.94
N VAL A 89 6.75 -3.02 19.29
CA VAL A 89 6.51 -4.30 19.97
C VAL A 89 7.86 -4.87 20.39
N SER A 90 8.15 -4.86 21.69
CA SER A 90 9.30 -5.55 22.27
C SER A 90 8.88 -6.97 22.66
N GLY A 91 8.81 -7.87 21.67
CA GLY A 91 8.53 -9.29 21.88
C GLY A 91 9.48 -10.13 21.01
N ARG A 92 10.12 -11.14 21.60
CA ARG A 92 10.98 -12.09 20.90
C ARG A 92 10.17 -12.84 19.84
N PHE A 93 10.68 -12.87 18.61
CA PHE A 93 10.32 -13.88 17.61
C PHE A 93 10.74 -15.28 18.10
#